data_AF-A0A1W9TEI1-F1
#
_entry.id   AF-A0A1W9TEI1-F1
#
_cell.length_a   1.000
_cell.length_b   1.000
_cell.length_c   1.000
_cell.angle_alpha   90.00
_cell.angle_beta   90.00
_cell.angle_gamma   90.00
#
_symmetry.space_group_name_H-M   'P 1'
#
loop_
_entity.id
_entity.type
_entity.pdbx_description
1 polymer ?
#
loop_
_entity_poly.entity_id
_entity_poly.type
_entity_poly.pdbx_seq_one_letter_code
_entity_poly.pdbx_strand_id
1 'polypeptide(L)' 'MNDTTEHSLGPQPMIELLEKHKITHHDLVAASTEQITHKMVSRACKGRKLSRRVQLKIRNALNAATEQTYKLTDLFTY' A
#
# COMPACT_ATOMS: atom_id res chain seq x y z
N MET A 1 24.37 -9.61 4.77
CA MET A 1 23.95 -8.26 4.35
C MET A 1 22.91 -7.77 5.34
N ASN A 2 23.29 -6.83 6.20
CA ASN A 2 22.43 -6.22 7.21
C ASN A 2 21.49 -5.23 6.53
N ASP A 3 20.17 -5.47 6.52
CA ASP A 3 19.18 -4.42 6.27
C ASP A 3 18.38 -4.24 7.56
N THR A 4 18.79 -3.22 8.30
CA THR A 4 18.28 -2.78 9.59
C THR A 4 16.77 -2.52 9.49
N THR A 5 15.96 -3.49 9.88
CA THR A 5 14.50 -3.37 10.04
C THR A 5 14.14 -2.56 11.29
N GLU A 6 14.54 -1.28 11.33
CA GLU A 6 14.22 -0.34 12.42
C GLU A 6 13.22 0.76 12.01
N HIS A 7 12.66 0.70 10.79
CA HIS A 7 11.71 1.70 10.28
C HIS A 7 10.36 1.11 9.86
N SER A 8 9.91 0.04 10.53
CA SER A 8 8.53 -0.45 10.39
C SER A 8 7.67 0.25 11.44
N LEU A 9 6.78 1.14 10.99
CA LEU A 9 5.86 1.94 11.82
C LEU A 9 4.68 1.11 12.37
N GLY A 10 4.88 -0.20 12.57
CA GLY A 10 3.80 -1.14 12.89
C GLY A 10 2.88 -1.47 11.71
N PRO A 11 1.85 -2.30 11.94
CA PRO A 11 0.87 -2.66 10.92
C PRO A 11 0.14 -1.39 10.44
N GLN A 12 0.12 -1.18 9.12
CA GLN A 12 -0.57 -0.03 8.53
C GLN A 12 -2.03 -0.40 8.22
N PRO A 13 -2.96 0.58 8.29
CA PRO A 13 -4.39 0.36 7.99
C PRO A 13 -4.64 -0.22 6.59
N MET A 14 -3.71 -0.01 5.65
CA MET A 14 -3.74 -0.61 4.33
C MET A 14 -3.81 -2.15 4.35
N ILE A 15 -3.17 -2.83 5.31
CA ILE A 15 -3.27 -4.30 5.42
C ILE A 15 -4.71 -4.70 5.70
N GLU A 16 -5.34 -4.06 6.69
CA GLU A 16 -6.71 -4.36 7.09
C GLU A 16 -7.68 -4.08 5.93
N LEU A 17 -7.45 -3.02 5.16
CA LEU A 17 -8.22 -2.72 3.95
C LEU A 17 -8.05 -3.82 2.89
N LEU A 18 -6.82 -4.26 2.63
CA LEU A 18 -6.55 -5.34 1.67
C LEU A 18 -7.25 -6.65 2.08
N GLU A 19 -7.16 -7.02 3.36
CA GLU A 19 -7.82 -8.22 3.89
C GLU A 19 -9.35 -8.09 3.84
N LYS A 20 -9.89 -6.94 4.21
CA LYS A 20 -11.33 -6.65 4.16
C LYS A 20 -11.89 -6.77 2.75
N HIS A 21 -11.16 -6.26 1.76
CA HIS A 21 -11.55 -6.34 0.36
C HIS A 21 -11.14 -7.65 -0.33
N LYS A 22 -10.43 -8.56 0.37
CA LYS A 22 -9.84 -9.79 -0.17
C LYS A 22 -8.97 -9.53 -1.43
N ILE A 23 -8.35 -8.36 -1.49
CA ILE A 23 -7.50 -7.95 -2.61
C ILE A 23 -6.10 -8.49 -2.38
N THR A 24 -5.59 -9.22 -3.36
CA THR A 24 -4.20 -9.67 -3.34
C THR A 24 -3.27 -8.57 -3.83
N HIS A 25 -1.99 -8.66 -3.46
CA HIS A 25 -0.96 -7.78 -3.99
C HIS A 25 -0.92 -7.76 -5.53
N HIS A 26 -1.25 -8.88 -6.18
CA HIS A 26 -1.27 -8.98 -7.63
C HIS A 26 -2.47 -8.24 -8.22
N ASP A 27 -3.64 -8.44 -7.63
CA ASP A 27 -4.87 -7.77 -8.04
C ASP A 27 -4.73 -6.23 -7.93
N LEU A 28 -4.14 -5.75 -6.83
CA LEU A 28 -3.85 -4.33 -6.66
C LEU A 28 -2.90 -3.79 -7.75
N VAL A 29 -1.87 -4.55 -8.14
CA VAL A 29 -0.93 -4.18 -9.19
C VAL A 29 -1.60 -4.21 -10.57
N ALA A 30 -2.46 -5.18 -10.82
CA ALA A 30 -3.20 -5.32 -12.07
C ALA A 30 -4.27 -4.23 -12.26
N ALA A 31 -4.95 -3.84 -11.18
CA ALA A 31 -5.94 -2.77 -11.19
C ALA A 31 -5.32 -1.36 -11.19
N SER A 32 -4.02 -1.23 -10.92
CA SER A 32 -3.37 0.07 -10.90
C SER A 32 -3.21 0.64 -12.31
N THR A 33 -3.67 1.88 -12.49
CA THR A 33 -3.42 2.67 -13.70
C THR A 33 -1.99 3.21 -13.78
N GLU A 34 -1.22 3.10 -12.70
CA GLU A 34 0.16 3.56 -12.60
C GLU A 34 1.13 2.39 -12.45
N GLN A 35 2.40 2.59 -12.83
CA GLN A 35 3.44 1.61 -12.57
C GLN A 35 3.71 1.47 -11.07
N ILE A 36 3.16 0.42 -10.48
CA ILE A 36 3.45 -0.08 -9.14
C ILE A 36 4.02 -1.50 -9.21
N THR A 37 4.83 -1.86 -8.23
CA THR A 37 5.44 -3.20 -8.15
C THR A 37 4.99 -3.91 -6.88
N HIS A 38 4.99 -5.25 -6.90
CA HIS A 38 4.73 -6.07 -5.72
C HIS A 38 5.60 -5.69 -4.51
N LYS A 39 6.86 -5.29 -4.76
CA LYS A 39 7.78 -4.79 -3.72
C LYS A 39 7.32 -3.46 -3.11
N MET A 40 6.66 -2.58 -3.85
CA MET A 40 6.10 -1.34 -3.31
C MET A 40 4.92 -1.63 -2.38
N VAL A 41 4.01 -2.50 -2.81
CA VAL A 41 2.84 -2.92 -2.02
C VAL A 41 3.28 -3.65 -0.74
N SER A 42 4.23 -4.58 -0.86
CA SER A 42 4.78 -5.32 0.29
C SER A 42 5.44 -4.39 1.32
N ARG A 43 6.13 -3.33 0.85
CA ARG A 43 6.73 -2.32 1.74
C ARG A 43 5.67 -1.48 2.45
N ALA A 44 4.59 -1.12 1.76
CA ALA A 44 3.47 -0.40 2.34
C ALA A 44 2.79 -1.23 3.45
N CYS A 45 2.55 -2.51 3.18
CA CYS A 45 1.98 -3.43 4.16
C CYS A 45 2.86 -3.56 5.41
N LYS A 46 4.17 -3.77 5.24
CA LYS A 46 5.13 -3.89 6.35
C LYS A 46 5.35 -2.61 7.17
N GLY A 47 4.62 -1.52 6.88
CA GLY A 47 4.76 -0.25 7.56
C GLY A 47 6.06 0.48 7.30
N ARG A 48 6.70 0.21 6.16
CA ARG A 48 7.89 0.97 5.76
C ARG A 48 7.47 2.35 5.29
N LYS A 49 8.19 3.39 5.73
CA LYS A 49 7.99 4.75 5.25
C LYS A 49 8.22 4.82 3.73
N LEU A 50 7.19 5.22 2.99
CA LEU A 50 7.21 5.37 1.54
C LEU A 50 7.22 6.85 1.17
N SER A 51 7.76 7.17 -0.01
CA SER A 51 7.68 8.53 -0.53
C SER A 51 6.24 8.87 -0.92
N ARG A 52 5.88 10.15 -0.83
CA ARG A 52 4.53 10.66 -1.15
C ARG A 52 4.03 10.21 -2.53
N ARG A 53 4.92 10.17 -3.53
CA ARG A 53 4.61 9.68 -4.89
C ARG A 53 4.16 8.22 -4.88
N VAL A 54 4.82 7.37 -4.10
CA VAL A 54 4.47 5.95 -3.99
C VAL A 54 3.18 5.76 -3.20
N GLN A 55 2.98 6.54 -2.14
CA GLN A 55 1.72 6.52 -1.38
C GLN A 55 0.52 6.87 -2.27
N LEU A 56 0.65 7.92 -3.09
CA LEU A 56 -0.39 8.33 -4.04
C LEU A 56 -0.71 7.22 -5.04
N LYS A 57 0.32 6.60 -5.62
CA LYS A 57 0.17 5.46 -6.53
C LYS A 57 -0.61 4.30 -5.89
N ILE A 58 -0.25 3.93 -4.67
CA ILE A 58 -0.89 2.84 -3.95
C ILE A 58 -2.34 3.17 -3.62
N ARG A 59 -2.62 4.40 -3.18
CA ARG A 59 -4.00 4.88 -2.97
C ARG A 59 -4.80 4.84 -4.26
N ASN A 60 -4.25 5.33 -5.37
CA ASN A 60 -4.92 5.31 -6.66
C ASN A 60 -5.20 3.88 -7.12
N ALA A 61 -4.25 2.96 -6.92
CA ALA A 61 -4.43 1.54 -7.21
C ALA A 61 -5.54 0.92 -6.37
N LEU A 62 -5.58 1.22 -5.07
CA LEU A 62 -6.62 0.70 -4.17
C LEU A 62 -7.99 1.26 -4.56
N ASN A 63 -8.07 2.56 -4.83
CA ASN A 63 -9.29 3.22 -5.27
C ASN A 63 -9.81 2.61 -6.58
N ALA A 64 -8.93 2.29 -7.52
CA ALA A 64 -9.29 1.63 -8.77
C ALA A 64 -9.75 0.17 -8.53
N ALA A 65 -9.05 -0.60 -7.70
CA ALA A 65 -9.39 -1.99 -7.41
C ALA A 65 -10.70 -2.16 -6.63
N THR A 66 -11.00 -1.21 -5.74
CA THR A 66 -12.18 -1.25 -4.86
C THR A 66 -13.33 -0.37 -5.36
N GLU A 67 -13.13 0.37 -6.45
CA GLU A 67 -14.02 1.42 -6.95
C GLU A 67 -14.47 2.43 -5.87
N GLN A 68 -13.63 2.64 -4.85
CA GLN A 68 -13.89 3.54 -3.73
C GLN A 68 -12.87 4.68 -3.68
N THR A 69 -13.16 5.70 -2.88
CA THR A 69 -12.26 6.84 -2.68
C THR A 69 -11.68 6.83 -1.26
N TYR A 70 -10.48 6.30 -1.12
CA TYR A 70 -9.71 6.37 0.12
C TYR A 70 -8.75 7.58 0.13
N LYS A 71 -8.48 8.11 1.33
CA LYS A 71 -7.45 9.13 1.55
C LYS A 71 -6.15 8.49 2.00
N LEU A 72 -5.04 9.22 1.86
CA LEU A 72 -3.73 8.73 2.30
C LEU A 72 -3.67 8.46 3.81
N THR A 73 -4.41 9.23 4.60
CA THR A 73 -4.57 9.03 6.05
C THR A 73 -5.31 7.74 6.41
N ASP A 74 -6.11 7.21 5.49
CA ASP A 74 -6.81 5.92 5.69
C ASP A 74 -5.90 4.73 5.37
N LEU A 75 -4.80 4.93 4.65
CA LEU A 75 -3.85 3.88 4.27
C LEU A 75 -2.57 3.91 5.11
N PHE A 76 -2.15 5.11 5.54
CA PHE A 76 -0.88 5.37 6.21
C PHE A 76 -1.10 6.26 7.43
N THR A 77 -0.49 5.89 8.57
CA THR A 77 -0.65 6.59 9.86
C THR A 77 0.42 7.66 10.14
N TYR A 78 1.19 8.07 9.12
CA TYR A 78 2.37 8.94 9.25
C TYR A 78 2.47 10.02 8.15
#